data_AF-A0A938FWF3-F1
#
_entry.id   AF-A0A938FWF3-F1
#
_cell.length_a   1.000
_cell.length_b   1.000
_cell.length_c   1.000
_cell.angle_alpha   90.00
_cell.angle_beta   90.00
_cell.angle_gamma   90.00
#
_symmetry.space_group_name_H-M   'P 1'
#
loop_
_entity.id
_entity.type
_entity.pdbx_description
1 polymer ?
#
loop_
_entity_poly.entity_id
_entity_poly.type
_entity_poly.pdbx_seq_one_letter_code
_entity_poly.pdbx_strand_id
1 'polypeptide(L)' 'MGVTLKEMMSPAVTENYPDELPKFEERYRGVHVLERDQNGLEKCVACFLCAAACPSNCIYIEAAENTETTRISGGERYA' A
#
# COMPACT_ATOMS: atom_id res chain seq x y z
N MET A 1 9.04 -43.75 15.23
CA MET A 1 8.70 -43.73 13.78
C MET A 1 7.20 -43.73 13.48
N GLY A 2 6.29 -44.01 14.45
CA GLY A 2 4.84 -44.01 14.17
C GLY A 2 4.24 -42.64 13.78
N VAL A 3 4.77 -41.55 14.35
CA VAL A 3 4.37 -40.18 13.96
C VAL A 3 4.83 -39.83 12.54
N THR A 4 6.01 -40.29 12.13
CA THR A 4 6.56 -40.05 10.79
C THR A 4 5.75 -40.75 9.71
N LEU A 5 5.31 -41.99 9.95
CA LEU A 5 4.45 -42.72 9.03
C LEU A 5 3.05 -42.08 8.91
N LYS A 6 2.52 -41.56 10.03
CA LYS A 6 1.25 -40.84 10.05
C LYS A 6 1.30 -39.56 9.21
N GLU A 7 2.33 -38.73 9.39
CA GLU A 7 2.47 -37.49 8.63
C GLU A 7 2.77 -37.71 7.15
N MET A 8 3.44 -38.81 6.79
CA MET A 8 3.67 -39.17 5.38
C MET A 8 2.36 -39.44 4.61
N MET A 9 1.29 -39.86 5.29
CA MET A 9 -0.02 -40.09 4.68
C MET A 9 -0.98 -38.90 4.85
N SER A 10 -0.61 -37.87 5.62
CA SER A 10 -1.36 -36.62 5.74
C SER A 10 -1.26 -35.80 4.45
N PRO A 11 -2.29 -34.99 4.09
CA PRO A 11 -2.16 -34.05 2.99
C PRO A 11 -1.09 -32.99 3.29
N ALA A 12 -0.36 -32.56 2.26
CA ALA A 12 0.66 -31.53 2.40
C ALA A 12 0.01 -30.17 2.70
N VAL A 13 0.44 -29.53 3.79
CA VAL A 13 0.10 -28.13 4.08
C VAL A 13 1.10 -27.24 3.35
N THR A 14 0.73 -26.78 2.16
CA THR A 14 1.58 -25.97 1.29
C THR A 14 0.75 -24.89 0.61
N GLU A 15 1.37 -23.76 0.29
CA GLU A 15 0.79 -22.69 -0.53
C GLU A 15 1.48 -22.75 -1.90
N ASN A 16 0.72 -22.92 -2.97
CA ASN A 16 1.29 -23.10 -4.30
C ASN A 16 1.58 -21.78 -5.01
N TYR A 17 2.54 -21.00 -4.51
CA TYR A 17 2.97 -19.75 -5.17
C TYR A 17 3.84 -20.04 -6.40
N PRO A 18 3.65 -19.38 -7.57
CA PRO A 18 2.79 -18.23 -7.84
C PRO A 18 1.40 -18.54 -8.41
N ASP A 19 1.06 -19.82 -8.63
CA ASP A 19 -0.22 -20.23 -9.24
C ASP A 19 -1.43 -19.94 -8.33
N GLU A 20 -1.23 -20.07 -7.01
CA GLU A 20 -2.15 -19.67 -5.95
C GLU A 20 -1.61 -18.41 -5.26
N LEU A 21 -2.43 -17.35 -5.25
CA LEU A 21 -2.07 -16.10 -4.60
C LEU A 21 -2.10 -16.25 -3.07
N PRO A 22 -1.14 -15.64 -2.35
CA PRO A 22 -1.14 -15.67 -0.90
C PRO A 22 -2.38 -14.93 -0.35
N LYS A 23 -2.90 -15.44 0.77
CA LYS A 23 -4.02 -14.79 1.48
C LYS A 23 -3.47 -13.69 2.38
N PHE A 24 -3.77 -12.44 2.06
CA PHE A 24 -3.40 -11.30 2.88
C PHE A 24 -4.50 -10.99 3.90
N GLU A 25 -4.10 -10.67 5.12
CA GLU A 25 -4.99 -10.15 6.16
C GLU A 25 -5.42 -8.71 5.86
N GLU A 26 -6.57 -8.27 6.40
CA GLU A 26 -7.15 -6.93 6.15
C GLU A 26 -6.18 -5.78 6.49
N ARG A 27 -5.31 -5.96 7.48
CA ARG A 27 -4.33 -4.95 7.94
C ARG A 27 -2.92 -5.16 7.40
N TYR A 28 -2.77 -5.93 6.33
CA TYR A 28 -1.48 -6.15 5.69
C TYR A 28 -0.88 -4.82 5.20
N ARG A 29 0.38 -4.56 5.55
CA ARG A 29 1.13 -3.38 5.11
C ARG A 29 1.89 -3.70 3.82
N GLY A 30 1.26 -3.44 2.68
CA GLY A 30 1.81 -3.65 1.35
C GLY A 30 2.40 -2.39 0.73
N VAL A 31 2.19 -2.24 -0.57
CA VAL A 31 2.65 -1.09 -1.36
C VAL A 31 1.88 0.17 -0.96
N HIS A 32 2.59 1.30 -0.83
CA HIS A 32 1.98 2.60 -0.58
C HIS A 32 1.23 3.07 -1.82
N VAL A 33 -0.01 3.56 -1.65
CA VAL A 33 -0.84 4.04 -2.75
C VAL A 33 -1.37 5.44 -2.41
N LEU A 34 -1.41 6.33 -3.41
CA LEU A 34 -2.07 7.62 -3.31
C LEU A 34 -3.54 7.46 -3.70
N GLU A 35 -4.43 7.62 -2.72
CA GLU A 35 -5.87 7.53 -2.95
C GLU A 35 -6.46 8.82 -3.54
N ARG A 36 -7.54 8.63 -4.30
CA ARG A 36 -8.40 9.71 -4.79
C ARG A 36 -9.66 9.79 -3.94
N ASP A 37 -10.22 10.99 -3.83
CA ASP A 37 -11.49 11.25 -3.19
C ASP A 37 -12.68 10.87 -4.09
N GLN A 38 -13.90 10.96 -3.58
CA GLN A 38 -15.14 10.64 -4.32
C GLN A 38 -15.31 11.47 -5.60
N ASN A 39 -14.72 12.65 -5.64
CA ASN A 39 -14.73 13.56 -6.80
C ASN A 39 -13.60 13.26 -7.81
N GLY A 40 -12.78 12.22 -7.57
CA GLY A 40 -11.65 11.84 -8.43
C GLY A 40 -10.37 12.67 -8.25
N LEU A 41 -10.40 13.68 -7.37
CA LEU A 41 -9.24 14.49 -6.97
C LEU A 41 -8.32 13.69 -6.04
N GLU A 42 -7.03 13.98 -6.07
CA GLU A 42 -6.06 13.35 -5.17
C GLU A 42 -6.25 13.85 -3.73
N LYS A 43 -6.11 12.94 -2.76
CA LYS A 43 -6.20 13.29 -1.33
C LYS A 43 -4.92 13.95 -0.81
N CYS A 44 -3.79 13.77 -1.50
CA CYS A 44 -2.53 14.40 -1.12
C CYS A 44 -2.59 15.91 -1.34
N VAL A 45 -2.19 16.69 -0.33
CA VAL A 45 -2.15 18.17 -0.39
C VAL A 45 -0.73 18.73 -0.23
N ALA A 46 0.29 17.88 -0.43
CA ALA A 46 1.70 18.21 -0.22
C ALA A 46 2.00 18.87 1.15
N CYS A 47 1.44 18.31 2.24
CA CYS A 47 1.66 18.83 3.60
C CYS A 47 3.00 18.40 4.24
N PHE A 48 3.77 17.53 3.59
CA PHE A 48 5.05 16.99 4.07
C PHE A 48 5.00 16.18 5.39
N LEU A 49 3.81 15.93 5.96
CA LEU A 49 3.68 15.20 7.23
C LEU A 49 4.15 13.74 7.13
N CYS A 50 3.86 13.06 6.01
CA CYS A 50 4.32 11.68 5.80
C CYS A 50 5.84 11.60 5.65
N ALA A 51 6.45 12.56 4.96
CA ALA A 51 7.91 12.65 4.82
C ALA A 51 8.58 12.95 6.18
N ALA A 52 8.02 13.88 6.95
CA ALA A 52 8.52 14.23 8.28
C ALA A 52 8.39 13.06 9.29
N ALA A 53 7.32 12.27 9.20
CA ALA A 53 7.11 11.11 10.06
C ALA A 53 7.92 9.87 9.63
N CYS A 54 8.54 9.89 8.44
CA CYS A 54 9.22 8.73 7.89
C CYS A 54 10.53 8.44 8.64
N PRO A 55 10.68 7.28 9.31
CA PRO A 55 11.88 6.98 10.07
C PRO A 55 13.11 6.72 9.18
N SER A 56 12.89 6.28 7.93
CA SER A 56 13.94 5.98 6.95
C SER A 56 14.22 7.13 5.99
N ASN A 57 13.50 8.26 6.08
CA ASN A 57 13.62 9.40 5.17
C ASN A 57 13.55 9.00 3.67
N CYS A 58 12.67 8.06 3.30
CA CYS A 58 12.56 7.56 1.92
C CYS A 58 11.49 8.27 1.07
N ILE A 59 10.85 9.32 1.60
CA ILE A 59 9.78 10.05 0.91
C ILE A 59 10.31 11.43 0.52
N TYR A 60 10.24 11.76 -0.77
CA TYR A 60 10.51 13.08 -1.31
C TYR A 60 9.24 13.64 -1.95
N ILE A 61 8.98 14.94 -1.76
CA ILE A 61 7.78 15.63 -2.25
C ILE A 61 8.24 16.98 -2.82
N GLU A 62 7.76 17.30 -4.03
CA GLU A 62 7.90 18.63 -4.64
C GLU A 62 6.51 19.23 -4.78
N ALA A 63 6.21 20.28 -4.02
CA ALA A 63 4.86 20.84 -3.99
C ALA A 63 4.63 21.81 -5.15
N ALA A 64 3.48 21.69 -5.81
CA ALA A 64 2.99 22.63 -6.82
C ALA A 64 1.62 23.21 -6.43
N GLU A 65 1.30 24.39 -6.96
CA GLU A 65 0.04 25.09 -6.69
C GLU A 65 -1.06 24.64 -7.65
N ASN A 66 -2.28 24.44 -7.14
CA ASN A 66 -3.44 24.22 -7.99
C ASN A 66 -3.80 25.52 -8.72
N THR A 67 -4.21 25.42 -9.97
CA THR A 67 -4.73 26.56 -10.75
C THR A 67 -6.24 26.44 -10.91
N GLU A 68 -6.94 27.55 -11.20
CA GLU A 68 -8.39 27.51 -11.44
C GLU A 68 -8.76 26.62 -12.63
N THR A 69 -7.87 26.50 -13.62
CA THR A 69 -8.06 25.67 -14.82
C THR A 69 -7.69 24.20 -14.61
N THR A 70 -6.73 23.92 -13.73
CA THR A 70 -6.21 22.56 -13.51
C THR A 70 -6.12 22.31 -12.01
N ARG A 71 -7.08 21.54 -11.49
CA ARG A 71 -7.15 21.14 -10.08
C ARG A 71 -6.89 19.65 -9.95
N ILE A 72 -5.80 19.30 -9.27
CA ILE A 72 -5.36 17.91 -9.10
C ILE A 72 -5.77 17.37 -7.73
N SER A 73 -5.68 18.19 -6.68
CA SER A 73 -6.04 17.83 -5.31
C SER A 73 -7.21 18.67 -4.76
N GLY A 74 -7.81 18.21 -3.66
CA GLY A 74 -8.81 18.98 -2.92
C GLY A 74 -8.26 20.25 -2.26
N GLY A 75 -6.96 20.32 -2.00
CA GLY A 75 -6.30 21.44 -1.30
C GLY A 75 -5.83 22.58 -2.21
N GLU A 76 -5.05 23.50 -1.66
CA GLU A 76 -4.40 24.58 -2.42
C GLU A 76 -3.18 24.09 -3.22
N ARG A 77 -2.58 22.96 -2.80
CA ARG A 77 -1.36 22.39 -3.37
C ARG A 77 -1.49 20.90 -3.64
N TYR A 78 -0.64 20.38 -4.52
CA TYR A 78 -0.50 18.96 -4.81
C TYR A 78 0.99 18.56 -4.85
N ALA A 79 1.24 17.25 -4.81
CA ALA A 79 2.58 16.65 -4.77
C ALA A 79 3.06 16.18 -6.14
#